data_AF-A0A1V5YFD1-F1
#
_entry.id   AF-A0A1V5YFD1-F1
#
_cell.length_a   1.000
_cell.length_b   1.000
_cell.length_c   1.000
_cell.angle_alpha   90.00
_cell.angle_beta   90.00
_cell.angle_gamma   90.00
#
_symmetry.space_group_name_H-M   'P 1'
#
loop_
_entity.id
_entity.type
_entity.pdbx_description
1 polymer ?
#
loop_
_entity_poly.entity_id
_entity_poly.type
_entity_poly.pdbx_seq_one_letter_code
_entity_poly.pdbx_strand_id
1 'polypeptide(L)'
;MEQSELDRLVAGVTPERVRQWVLELEPEQPEVNRGTVPLFEILARLTEGLPLSEATERSPVEVRLRRAVIAAVAQIPGMTFVETDG
;
A
#
# COMPACT_ATOMS: atom_id res chain seq x y z
N MET A 1 13.39 -12.71 1.32
CA MET A 1 13.70 -11.34 1.77
C MET A 1 14.35 -11.43 3.14
N GLU A 2 15.47 -10.75 3.33
CA GLU A 2 16.09 -10.64 4.66
C GLU A 2 15.31 -9.65 5.53
N GLN A 3 15.29 -9.83 6.86
CA GLN A 3 14.57 -8.91 7.76
C GLN A 3 14.98 -7.45 7.56
N SER A 4 16.27 -7.19 7.34
CA SER A 4 16.83 -5.87 7.08
C SER A 4 16.28 -5.20 5.81
N GLU A 5 15.92 -5.98 4.80
CA GLU A 5 15.35 -5.48 3.56
C GLU A 5 13.87 -5.13 3.76
N LEU A 6 13.13 -5.98 4.48
CA LEU A 6 11.75 -5.70 4.86
C LEU A 6 11.62 -4.44 5.73
N ASP A 7 12.54 -4.26 6.69
CA ASP A 7 12.54 -3.08 7.55
C ASP A 7 12.82 -1.79 6.76
N ARG A 8 13.70 -1.84 5.75
CA ARG A 8 13.91 -0.72 4.83
C ARG A 8 12.67 -0.42 4.00
N LEU A 9 11.99 -1.47 3.51
CA LEU A 9 10.76 -1.33 2.74
C LEU A 9 9.67 -0.67 3.58
N VAL A 10 9.45 -1.16 4.80
CA VAL A 10 8.48 -0.62 5.76
C VAL A 10 8.84 0.82 6.15
N ALA A 11 10.11 1.12 6.40
CA ALA A 11 10.57 2.49 6.68
C ALA A 11 10.37 3.44 5.48
N GLY A 12 10.33 2.90 4.25
CA GLY A 12 10.03 3.63 3.03
C GLY A 12 8.55 3.94 2.83
N VAL A 13 7.65 3.35 3.62
CA VAL A 13 6.21 3.63 3.61
C VAL A 13 5.94 4.91 4.41
N THR A 14 5.94 6.05 3.73
CA THR A 14 5.66 7.36 4.35
C THR A 14 4.30 7.91 3.89
N PRO A 15 3.65 8.80 4.67
CA PRO A 15 2.41 9.45 4.26
C PRO A 15 2.53 10.15 2.90
N GLU A 16 3.66 10.80 2.63
CA GLU A 16 3.89 11.53 1.38
C GLU A 16 3.95 10.59 0.17
N ARG A 17 4.64 9.45 0.31
CA ARG A 17 4.72 8.44 -0.76
C ARG A 17 3.38 7.77 -1.01
N VAL A 18 2.67 7.40 0.05
CA VAL A 18 1.33 6.83 -0.07
C VAL A 18 0.38 7.81 -0.73
N ARG A 19 0.40 9.09 -0.33
CA ARG A 19 -0.38 10.14 -0.99
C ARG A 19 -0.05 10.28 -2.46
N GLN A 20 1.25 10.26 -2.82
CA GLN A 20 1.68 10.34 -4.21
C GLN A 20 1.10 9.18 -5.02
N TRP A 21 1.23 7.94 -4.55
CA TRP A 21 0.68 6.78 -5.26
C TRP A 21 -0.84 6.82 -5.38
N VAL A 22 -1.55 7.27 -4.34
CA VAL A 22 -3.01 7.45 -4.42
C VAL A 22 -3.38 8.46 -5.53
N LEU A 23 -2.65 9.58 -5.63
CA LEU A 23 -2.89 10.57 -6.68
C LEU A 23 -2.54 10.09 -8.09
N GLU A 24 -1.60 9.16 -8.21
CA GLU A 24 -1.24 8.52 -9.50
C GLU A 24 -2.26 7.44 -9.90
N LEU A 25 -2.74 6.65 -8.94
CA LEU A 25 -3.61 5.49 -9.17
C LEU A 25 -5.10 5.84 -9.24
N GLU A 26 -5.57 6.84 -8.49
CA GLU A 26 -6.98 7.26 -8.50
C GLU A 26 -7.46 7.63 -9.92
N PRO A 27 -6.66 8.32 -10.75
CA PRO A 27 -7.00 8.58 -12.14
C PRO A 27 -7.22 7.35 -13.02
N GLU A 28 -6.60 6.22 -12.65
CA GLU A 28 -6.65 4.96 -13.39
C GLU A 28 -7.87 4.10 -12.98
N GLN A 29 -8.56 4.46 -11.90
CA GLN A 29 -9.69 3.70 -11.41
C GLN A 29 -10.92 3.84 -12.33
N PRO A 30 -11.75 2.77 -12.43
CA PRO A 30 -13.06 2.86 -13.07
C PRO A 30 -13.87 4.02 -12.50
N GLU A 31 -14.71 4.65 -13.32
CA GLU A 31 -15.54 5.80 -12.89
C GLU A 31 -16.34 5.53 -11.61
N VAL A 32 -16.82 4.30 -11.44
CA VAL A 32 -17.58 3.84 -10.27
C VAL A 32 -16.77 3.81 -8.97
N ASN A 33 -15.43 3.78 -9.06
CA ASN A 33 -14.50 3.68 -7.93
C ASN A 33 -13.69 4.96 -7.71
N ARG A 34 -14.06 6.06 -8.39
CA ARG A 34 -13.39 7.36 -8.24
C ARG A 34 -13.43 7.84 -6.79
N GLY A 35 -12.32 8.44 -6.37
CA GLY A 35 -12.09 8.84 -4.97
C GLY A 35 -11.63 7.69 -4.05
N THR A 36 -11.42 6.48 -4.57
CA THR A 36 -10.85 5.36 -3.82
C THR A 36 -9.70 4.72 -4.59
N VAL A 37 -8.76 4.10 -3.88
CA VAL A 37 -7.70 3.29 -4.48
C VAL A 37 -7.59 1.99 -3.69
N PRO A 38 -7.63 0.81 -4.35
CA PRO A 38 -7.48 -0.46 -3.66
C PRO A 38 -6.10 -0.59 -2.98
N LEU A 39 -6.08 -1.08 -1.75
CA LEU A 39 -4.84 -1.29 -1.01
C LEU A 39 -3.85 -2.20 -1.76
N PHE A 40 -4.34 -3.22 -2.46
CA PHE A 40 -3.47 -4.16 -3.18
C PHE A 40 -2.66 -3.46 -4.28
N GLU A 41 -3.17 -2.39 -4.89
CA GLU A 41 -2.45 -1.62 -5.91
C GLU A 41 -1.32 -0.78 -5.29
N ILE A 42 -1.56 -0.22 -4.09
CA ILE A 42 -0.52 0.46 -3.31
C ILE A 42 0.58 -0.54 -2.91
N LEU A 43 0.19 -1.74 -2.47
CA LEU A 43 1.14 -2.81 -2.14
C LEU A 43 1.93 -3.26 -3.38
N ALA A 44 1.30 -3.36 -4.55
CA ALA A 44 1.98 -3.69 -5.80
C ALA A 44 3.02 -2.64 -6.19
N ARG A 45 2.74 -1.34 -6.04
CA ARG A 45 3.73 -0.26 -6.25
C ARG A 45 4.88 -0.33 -5.25
N LEU A 46 4.60 -0.69 -3.99
CA LEU A 46 5.62 -0.86 -2.96
C LEU A 46 6.57 -2.03 -3.25
N THR A 47 6.06 -3.09 -3.85
CA THR A 47 6.80 -4.32 -4.12
C THR A 47 7.32 -4.42 -5.56
N GLU A 48 7.04 -3.42 -6.40
CA GLU A 48 7.47 -3.35 -7.78
C GLU A 48 8.99 -3.48 -7.90
N GLY A 49 9.46 -4.36 -8.79
CA GLY A 49 10.88 -4.60 -9.01
C GLY A 49 11.57 -5.48 -7.95
N LEU A 50 10.86 -5.91 -6.90
CA LEU A 50 11.38 -6.90 -5.96
C LEU A 50 11.08 -8.31 -6.47
N PRO A 51 11.94 -9.31 -6.19
CA PRO A 51 11.66 -10.73 -6.45
C PRO A 51 10.66 -11.28 -5.41
N LEU A 52 9.59 -10.52 -5.15
CA LEU A 52 8.44 -10.92 -4.37
C LEU A 52 7.47 -11.63 -5.32
N SER A 53 7.94 -12.74 -5.90
CA SER A 53 7.15 -13.55 -6.85
C SER A 53 5.82 -13.98 -6.26
N GLU A 54 5.74 -14.09 -4.93
CA GLU A 54 4.54 -14.44 -4.18
C GLU A 54 4.64 -13.85 -2.76
N ALA A 55 4.45 -12.53 -2.60
CA ALA A 55 3.89 -12.08 -1.32
C ALA A 55 2.43 -12.59 -1.31
N THR A 56 2.27 -13.89 -1.04
CA THR A 56 0.97 -14.55 -0.97
C THR A 56 0.10 -13.74 -0.03
N GLU A 57 -1.18 -13.59 -0.37
CA GLU A 57 -2.15 -13.04 0.55
C GLU A 57 -1.96 -13.72 1.93
N ARG A 58 -1.71 -12.92 2.96
CA ARG A 58 -1.43 -13.29 4.35
C ARG A 58 0.00 -13.72 4.68
N SER A 59 0.98 -13.47 3.81
CA SER A 59 2.38 -13.63 4.19
C SER A 59 2.77 -12.62 5.30
N PRO A 60 3.72 -12.95 6.21
CA PRO A 60 4.16 -12.02 7.25
C PRO A 60 4.69 -10.68 6.69
N VAL A 61 5.28 -10.73 5.49
CA VAL A 61 5.75 -9.55 4.74
C VAL A 61 4.58 -8.66 4.36
N GLU A 62 3.57 -9.23 3.71
CA GLU A 62 2.40 -8.48 3.26
C GLU A 62 1.61 -7.90 4.44
N VAL A 63 1.45 -8.66 5.54
CA VAL A 63 0.79 -8.15 6.77
C VAL A 63 1.54 -6.94 7.34
N ARG A 64 2.88 -6.96 7.35
CA ARG A 64 3.69 -5.84 7.85
C ARG A 64 3.58 -4.62 6.94
N LEU A 65 3.61 -4.81 5.62
CA LEU A 65 3.45 -3.72 4.64
C LEU A 65 2.04 -3.12 4.68
N ARG A 66 1.00 -3.96 4.72
CA ARG A 66 -0.39 -3.54 4.90
C ARG A 66 -0.54 -2.63 6.12
N ARG A 67 -0.03 -3.06 7.28
CA ARG A 67 -0.08 -2.27 8.51
C ARG A 67 0.67 -0.95 8.37
N ALA A 68 1.83 -0.95 7.72
CA ALA A 68 2.60 0.26 7.48
C ALA A 68 1.83 1.26 6.58
N VAL A 69 1.19 0.77 5.51
CA VAL A 69 0.37 1.60 4.62
C VAL A 69 -0.84 2.17 5.38
N ILE A 70 -1.56 1.36 6.14
CA ILE A 70 -2.72 1.82 6.94
C ILE A 70 -2.28 2.90 7.95
N ALA A 71 -1.14 2.69 8.64
CA ALA A 71 -0.60 3.66 9.58
C ALA A 71 -0.15 4.97 8.89
N ALA A 72 0.37 4.89 7.66
CA ALA A 72 0.70 6.06 6.87
C ALA A 72 -0.56 6.81 6.41
N VAL A 73 -1.60 6.11 5.94
CA VAL A 73 -2.89 6.69 5.54
C VAL A 73 -3.53 7.45 6.69
N ALA A 74 -3.51 6.92 7.91
CA ALA A 74 -4.06 7.57 9.09
C ALA A 74 -3.42 8.94 9.42
N GLN A 75 -2.26 9.24 8.84
CA GLN A 75 -1.56 10.52 9.00
C GLN A 75 -1.83 11.51 7.85
N ILE A 76 -2.54 11.10 6.80
CA ILE A 76 -2.83 11.96 5.63
C ILE A 76 -4.19 12.64 5.84
N PRO A 77 -4.25 13.98 5.98
CA PRO A 77 -5.52 14.70 6.13
C PRO A 77 -6.43 14.47 4.93
N GLY A 78 -7.68 14.08 5.19
CA GLY A 78 -8.70 13.84 4.15
C GLY A 78 -8.62 12.45 3.50
N MET A 79 -7.76 11.55 3.99
CA MET A 79 -7.74 10.15 3.58
C MET A 79 -8.10 9.24 4.76
N THR A 80 -8.80 8.16 4.45
CA THR A 80 -9.18 7.13 5.42
C THR A 80 -9.05 5.77 4.77
N PHE A 81 -8.46 4.82 5.49
CA PHE A 81 -8.52 3.42 5.09
C PHE A 81 -9.91 2.85 5.44
N VAL A 82 -10.57 2.26 4.46
CA VAL A 82 -11.86 1.58 4.63
C VAL A 82 -11.64 0.09 4.40
N GLU A 83 -11.93 -0.72 5.41
CA GLU A 83 -11.98 -2.16 5.26
C GLU A 83 -13.35 -2.54 4.72
N THR A 84 -13.40 -3.01 3.47
CA THR A 84 -14.61 -3.63 2.92
C THR A 84 -14.52 -5.13 3.16
N ASP A 85 -15.45 -5.65 3.96
CA ASP A 85 -15.73 -7.09 3.97
C ASP A 85 -16.12 -7.48 2.54
N GLY A 86 -15.31 -8.33 1.90
CA GLY A 86 -15.61 -8.92 0.60
C GLY A 86 -16.74 -9.93 0.69
#